data_AF-A0A965PT22-F1
#
_entry.id   AF-A0A965PT22-F1
#
_cell.length_a   1.000
_cell.length_b   1.000
_cell.length_c   1.000
_cell.angle_alpha   90.00
_cell.angle_beta   90.00
_cell.angle_gamma   90.00
#
_symmetry.space_group_name_H-M   'P 1'
#
loop_
_entity.id
_entity.type
_entity.pdbx_description
1 polymer ?
#
loop_
_entity_poly.entity_id
_entity_poly.type
_entity_poly.pdbx_seq_one_letter_code
_entity_poly.pdbx_strand_id
1 'polypeptide(L)'
;MASILFRNGYSVLTPMEDFAGYDLVAEKDGKFHRIQVKTSEKQDPGRNRYGFMTSVGNGSKETYNKSMVDYIICWAMDSDLFWIFRPHECKAKSKKCNAKTGSSWRIISDL
;
A
#
# COMPACT_ATOMS: atom_id res chain seq x y z
N MET A 1 -3.31 -4.61 8.89
CA MET A 1 -2.05 -4.02 8.39
C MET A 1 -1.11 -3.55 9.50
N ALA A 2 -1.52 -2.72 10.47
CA ALA A 2 -0.64 -2.24 11.54
C ALA A 2 0.06 -3.37 12.34
N SER A 3 -0.65 -4.47 12.62
CA SER A 3 -0.10 -5.67 13.27
C SER A 3 1.09 -6.31 12.54
N ILE A 4 1.19 -6.14 11.21
CA ILE A 4 2.29 -6.69 10.40
C ILE A 4 3.55 -5.84 10.55
N LEU A 5 3.40 -4.52 10.60
CA LEU A 5 4.52 -3.59 10.77
C LEU A 5 5.16 -3.76 12.16
N PHE A 6 4.35 -3.89 13.21
CA PHE A 6 4.85 -4.16 14.57
C PHE A 6 5.69 -5.44 14.65
N ARG A 7 5.26 -6.51 13.96
CA ARG A 7 5.99 -7.79 13.93
C ARG A 7 7.35 -7.69 13.24
N ASN A 8 7.57 -6.66 12.42
CA ASN A 8 8.83 -6.41 11.72
C ASN A 8 9.70 -5.34 12.41
N GLY A 9 9.34 -4.94 13.63
CA GLY A 9 10.09 -3.98 14.44
C GLY A 9 9.85 -2.52 14.07
N TYR A 10 8.79 -2.21 13.33
CA TYR A 10 8.40 -0.82 13.06
C TYR A 10 7.46 -0.29 14.14
N SER A 11 7.69 0.95 14.57
CA SER A 11 6.67 1.76 15.23
C SER A 11 5.65 2.19 14.17
N VAL A 12 4.36 2.05 14.46
CA VAL A 12 3.30 2.49 13.54
C VAL A 12 2.65 3.73 14.12
N LEU A 13 2.72 4.82 13.36
CA LEU A 13 2.02 6.06 13.68
C LEU A 13 0.81 6.18 12.76
N THR A 14 -0.33 6.52 13.33
CA THR A 14 -1.56 6.78 12.57
C THR A 14 -1.81 8.27 12.64
N PRO A 15 -1.98 8.97 11.51
CA PRO A 15 -2.33 10.38 11.54
C PRO A 15 -3.65 10.55 12.32
N MET A 16 -3.71 11.58 13.17
CA MET A 16 -4.90 11.87 13.98
C MET A 16 -6.06 12.41 13.11
N GLU A 17 -5.74 12.94 11.93
CA GLU A 17 -6.69 13.52 10.99
C GLU A 17 -6.77 12.69 9.69
N ASP A 18 -8.00 12.55 9.17
CA ASP A 18 -8.28 11.86 7.90
C ASP A 18 -7.86 12.65 6.65
N PHE A 19 -7.35 13.87 6.81
CA PHE A 19 -6.86 14.71 5.71
C PHE A 19 -5.42 14.39 5.30
N ALA A 20 -4.72 13.54 6.07
CA ALA A 20 -3.41 13.07 5.68
C ALA A 20 -3.53 12.22 4.40
N GLY A 21 -2.80 12.56 3.34
CA GLY A 21 -2.80 11.82 2.08
C GLY A 21 -2.15 10.42 2.14
N TYR A 22 -2.04 9.83 3.32
CA TYR A 22 -1.50 8.51 3.64
C TYR A 22 -2.25 7.91 4.83
N ASP A 23 -2.28 6.58 4.93
CA ASP A 23 -3.04 5.89 5.98
C ASP A 23 -2.21 5.68 7.26
N LEU A 24 -0.89 5.52 7.12
CA LEU A 24 0.00 5.26 8.25
C LEU A 24 1.45 5.67 7.95
N VAL A 25 2.23 5.84 9.02
CA VAL A 25 3.68 6.02 8.95
C VAL A 25 4.35 4.86 9.69
N ALA A 26 5.29 4.22 9.01
CA ALA A 26 6.17 3.23 9.62
C ALA A 26 7.48 3.91 10.01
N GLU A 27 7.86 3.81 11.28
CA GLU A 27 9.13 4.32 11.80
C GLU A 27 10.02 3.16 12.24
N LYS A 28 11.30 3.21 11.85
CA LYS A 28 12.33 2.28 12.31
C LYS A 28 13.68 2.97 12.24
N ASP A 29 14.47 2.88 13.31
CA ASP A 29 15.81 3.47 13.43
C ASP A 29 15.85 4.97 13.08
N GLY A 30 14.81 5.73 13.44
CA GLY A 30 14.69 7.16 13.19
C GLY A 30 14.29 7.53 11.76
N LYS A 31 14.01 6.55 10.89
CA LYS A 31 13.50 6.77 9.53
C LYS A 31 12.00 6.61 9.50
N PHE A 32 11.32 7.57 8.87
CA PHE A 32 9.87 7.60 8.74
C PHE A 32 9.47 7.34 7.29
N HIS A 33 8.57 6.39 7.09
CA HIS A 33 8.03 6.02 5.79
C HIS A 33 6.52 6.25 5.77
N ARG A 34 6.04 7.18 4.95
CA ARG A 34 4.61 7.44 4.76
C ARG A 34 4.03 6.43 3.79
N ILE A 35 2.97 5.76 4.20
CA ILE A 35 2.43 4.60 3.48
C ILE A 35 0.94 4.82 3.19
N GLN A 36 0.58 4.72 1.92
CA GLN A 36 -0.80 4.52 1.52
C GLN A 36 -1.08 3.03 1.34
N VAL A 37 -2.11 2.53 1.99
CA VAL A 37 -2.66 1.19 1.78
C VAL A 37 -3.82 1.28 0.78
N LYS A 38 -3.85 0.36 -0.17
CA LYS A 38 -4.98 0.14 -1.09
C LYS A 38 -5.38 -1.32 -1.00
N THR A 39 -6.67 -1.56 -0.79
CA THR A 39 -7.18 -2.92 -0.59
C THR A 39 -7.98 -3.39 -1.79
N SER A 40 -8.04 -4.71 -1.95
CA SER A 40 -8.93 -5.39 -2.87
C SER A 40 -9.48 -6.63 -2.16
N GLU A 41 -10.80 -6.76 -2.13
CA GLU A 41 -11.46 -7.84 -1.39
C GLU A 41 -11.48 -9.16 -2.16
N LYS A 42 -11.39 -9.12 -3.49
CA LYS A 42 -11.57 -10.28 -4.37
C LYS A 42 -10.70 -10.19 -5.61
N GLN A 43 -10.35 -11.35 -6.17
CA GLN A 43 -9.72 -11.45 -7.48
C GLN A 43 -10.64 -10.97 -8.61
N ASP A 44 -10.02 -10.49 -9.69
CA ASP A 44 -10.71 -10.25 -10.95
C ASP A 44 -11.40 -11.55 -11.42
N PRO A 45 -12.71 -11.53 -11.74
CA PRO A 45 -13.40 -12.72 -12.21
C PRO A 45 -12.72 -13.36 -13.43
N GLY A 46 -12.44 -14.66 -13.34
CA GLY A 46 -11.79 -15.43 -14.40
C GLY A 46 -10.31 -15.09 -14.65
N ARG A 47 -9.65 -14.34 -13.74
CA ARG A 47 -8.23 -13.97 -13.88
C ARG A 47 -7.49 -14.15 -12.56
N ASN A 48 -6.26 -14.64 -12.62
CA ASN A 48 -5.41 -14.83 -11.45
C ASN A 48 -4.68 -13.53 -11.03
N ARG A 49 -5.44 -12.47 -10.77
CA ARG A 49 -4.92 -11.13 -10.43
C ARG A 49 -5.92 -10.30 -9.63
N TYR A 50 -5.40 -9.28 -8.96
CA TYR A 50 -6.16 -8.27 -8.23
C TYR A 50 -6.02 -6.91 -8.89
N GLY A 51 -7.09 -6.12 -8.86
CA GLY A 51 -7.09 -4.72 -9.25
C GLY A 51 -7.09 -3.79 -8.04
N PHE A 52 -6.21 -2.78 -8.06
CA PHE A 52 -6.09 -1.77 -7.02
C PHE A 52 -6.21 -0.36 -7.62
N MET A 53 -6.97 0.51 -6.96
CA MET A 53 -7.04 1.93 -7.31
C MET A 53 -5.88 2.68 -6.66
N THR A 54 -4.78 2.85 -7.40
CA THR A 54 -3.55 3.53 -6.93
C THR A 54 -3.56 5.03 -7.21
N SER A 55 -4.74 5.64 -7.29
CA SER A 55 -4.94 7.08 -7.46
C SER A 55 -5.71 7.66 -6.28
N VAL A 56 -5.63 8.98 -6.12
CA VAL A 56 -6.28 9.78 -5.08
C VAL A 56 -7.21 10.83 -5.70
N GLY A 57 -8.22 11.27 -4.96
CA GLY A 57 -9.18 12.31 -5.40
C GLY A 57 -10.53 11.75 -5.86
N ASN A 58 -11.60 12.49 -5.56
CA ASN A 58 -12.99 12.09 -5.84
C ASN A 58 -13.50 12.61 -7.20
N GLY A 59 -12.93 13.71 -7.73
CA GLY A 59 -13.31 14.32 -9.02
C GLY A 59 -12.26 14.18 -10.12
N SER A 60 -11.05 14.69 -9.88
CA SER A 60 -9.87 14.49 -10.74
C SER A 60 -8.95 13.46 -10.08
N LYS A 61 -8.93 12.24 -10.62
CA LYS A 61 -8.03 11.19 -10.11
C LYS A 61 -6.59 11.51 -10.44
N GLU A 62 -5.79 11.77 -9.41
CA GLU A 62 -4.35 12.05 -9.50
C GLU A 62 -3.54 10.84 -9.04
N THR A 63 -2.33 10.70 -9.57
CA THR A 63 -1.37 9.69 -9.14
C THR A 63 -0.60 10.18 -7.93
N TYR A 64 -0.38 9.31 -6.95
CA TYR A 64 0.52 9.62 -5.84
C TYR A 64 1.92 9.97 -6.34
N ASN A 65 2.57 10.88 -5.63
CA ASN A 65 3.95 11.26 -5.86
C ASN A 65 4.77 11.16 -4.55
N LYS A 66 6.10 11.32 -4.65
CA LYS A 66 7.02 11.20 -3.51
C LYS A 66 6.79 12.25 -2.42
N SER A 67 6.21 13.42 -2.75
CA SER A 67 5.88 14.43 -1.74
C SER A 67 4.68 14.02 -0.88
N MET A 68 3.79 13.17 -1.40
CA MET A 68 2.62 12.67 -0.69
C MET A 68 2.94 11.43 0.14
N VAL A 69 3.50 10.39 -0.48
CA VAL A 69 3.77 9.10 0.16
C VAL A 69 5.11 8.51 -0.31
N ASP A 70 5.73 7.70 0.52
CA ASP A 70 6.98 7.02 0.20
C ASP A 70 6.71 5.64 -0.42
N TYR A 71 5.67 4.96 0.08
CA TYR A 71 5.23 3.65 -0.42
C TYR A 71 3.72 3.57 -0.59
N ILE A 72 3.30 2.73 -1.55
CA ILE A 72 1.92 2.29 -1.74
C ILE A 72 1.91 0.77 -1.53
N ILE A 73 1.15 0.31 -0.55
CA ILE A 73 0.96 -1.10 -0.28
C ILE A 73 -0.40 -1.53 -0.81
N CYS A 74 -0.40 -2.49 -1.73
CA CYS A 74 -1.60 -3.14 -2.20
C CYS A 74 -1.82 -4.42 -1.38
N TRP A 75 -2.98 -4.56 -0.74
CA TRP A 75 -3.33 -5.73 0.08
C TRP A 75 -4.58 -6.42 -0.46
N ALA A 76 -4.40 -7.67 -0.90
CA ALA A 76 -5.51 -8.56 -1.24
C ALA A 76 -6.01 -9.26 0.03
N MET A 77 -7.23 -8.93 0.46
CA MET A 77 -7.72 -9.30 1.80
C MET A 77 -8.13 -10.77 1.90
N ASP A 78 -8.63 -11.36 0.81
CA ASP A 78 -9.06 -12.77 0.72
C ASP A 78 -7.89 -13.77 0.81
N SER A 79 -6.74 -13.41 0.27
CA SER A 79 -5.55 -14.25 0.12
C SER A 79 -4.38 -13.83 1.00
N ASP A 80 -4.53 -12.72 1.72
CA ASP A 80 -3.48 -12.08 2.53
C ASP A 80 -2.16 -11.87 1.75
N LEU A 81 -2.29 -11.43 0.49
CA LEU A 81 -1.16 -11.11 -0.38
C LEU A 81 -0.88 -9.61 -0.41
N PHE A 82 0.40 -9.27 -0.40
CA PHE A 82 0.89 -7.90 -0.38
C PHE A 82 1.80 -7.60 -1.57
N TRP A 83 1.71 -6.37 -2.05
CA TRP A 83 2.66 -5.78 -2.99
C TRP A 83 3.04 -4.39 -2.50
N ILE A 84 4.33 -4.07 -2.56
CA ILE A 84 4.86 -2.76 -2.18
C ILE A 84 5.36 -2.08 -3.43
N PHE A 85 4.98 -0.82 -3.63
CA PHE A 85 5.42 -0.01 -4.76
C PHE A 85 5.85 1.37 -4.30
N ARG A 86 6.81 1.95 -5.00
CA ARG A 86 7.08 3.39 -4.95
C ARG A 86 6.06 4.13 -5.82
N PRO A 87 5.75 5.41 -5.53
CA PRO A 87 4.76 6.18 -6.28
C PRO A 87 5.00 6.21 -7.79
N HIS A 88 6.27 6.34 -8.22
CA HIS A 88 6.63 6.40 -9.64
C HIS A 88 6.38 5.10 -10.42
N GLU A 89 6.16 3.97 -9.72
CA GLU A 89 5.78 2.68 -10.31
C GLU A 89 4.26 2.58 -10.54
N CYS A 90 3.49 3.52 -9.99
CA CYS A 90 2.03 3.60 -10.06
C CYS A 90 1.56 4.78 -10.94
N LYS A 91 2.09 4.86 -12.17
CA LYS A 91 1.77 5.95 -13.13
C LYS A 91 0.34 5.91 -13.68
N ALA A 92 -0.32 4.76 -13.57
CA ALA A 92 -1.71 4.60 -13.98
C ALA A 92 -2.65 4.77 -12.77
N LYS A 93 -3.90 5.17 -13.05
CA LYS A 93 -4.94 5.32 -12.01
C LYS A 93 -5.23 4.04 -11.25
N SER A 94 -5.01 2.89 -11.90
CA SER A 94 -5.14 1.57 -11.30
C SER A 94 -3.92 0.72 -11.60
N LYS A 95 -3.61 -0.21 -10.70
CA LYS A 95 -2.54 -1.18 -10.85
C LYS A 95 -3.12 -2.58 -10.71
N LYS A 96 -2.67 -3.48 -11.57
CA LYS A 96 -3.08 -4.88 -11.56
C LYS A 96 -1.91 -5.73 -11.09
N CYS A 97 -2.15 -6.58 -10.11
CA CYS A 97 -1.11 -7.41 -9.49
C CYS A 97 -1.49 -8.88 -9.65
N ASN A 98 -0.63 -9.67 -10.28
CA ASN A 98 -0.85 -11.11 -10.41
C ASN A 98 -0.66 -11.78 -9.05
N ALA A 99 -1.56 -12.70 -8.67
CA ALA A 99 -1.49 -13.36 -7.37
C ALA A 99 -0.16 -14.10 -7.16
N LYS A 100 0.41 -14.66 -8.25
CA LYS A 100 1.71 -15.35 -8.23
C LYS A 100 2.90 -14.49 -7.79
N THR A 101 2.81 -13.17 -7.94
CA THR A 101 3.87 -12.23 -7.51
C THR A 101 3.55 -11.58 -6.17
N GLY A 102 2.41 -11.93 -5.56
CA GLY A 102 2.06 -11.50 -4.22
C GLY A 102 3.01 -12.10 -3.21
N SER A 103 3.49 -11.25 -2.32
CA SER A 103 4.34 -11.69 -1.22
C SER A 103 3.51 -11.82 0.04
N SER A 104 3.89 -12.77 0.89
CA SER A 104 3.41 -12.77 2.28
C SER A 104 3.93 -11.54 3.02
N TRP A 105 3.34 -11.25 4.17
CA TRP A 105 3.65 -10.11 5.05
C TRP A 105 5.14 -9.90 5.38
N ARG A 106 6.01 -10.89 5.15
CA ARG A 106 7.46 -10.84 5.39
C ARG A 106 8.21 -9.81 4.53
N ILE A 107 7.66 -9.39 3.38
CA ILE A 107 8.33 -8.37 2.53
C ILE A 107 8.38 -6.98 3.17
N ILE A 108 7.59 -6.75 4.22
CA ILE A 108 7.49 -5.45 4.91
C ILE A 108 8.68 -5.23 5.88
N SER A 109 9.53 -6.23 6.11
CA SER A 109 10.73 -6.09 6.96
C SER A 109 11.77 -5.09 6.45
N ASP A 110 11.76 -4.83 5.13
CA ASP A 110 12.79 -4.07 4.42
C ASP A 110 12.26 -2.76 3.80
N LEU A 111 11.17 -2.19 4.34
CA LEU A 111 10.69 -0.84 3.96
C LEU A 111 11.76 0.22 4.23
#